data_AF-A0A1A8L5V3-F1
#
_entry.id   AF-A0A1A8L5V3-F1
#
_cell.length_a   1.000
_cell.length_b   1.000
_cell.length_c   1.000
_cell.angle_alpha   90.00
_cell.angle_beta   90.00
_cell.angle_gamma   90.00
#
_symmetry.space_group_name_H-M   'P 1'
#
loop_
_entity.id
_entity.type
_entity.pdbx_description
1 polymer ?
#
loop_
_entity_poly.entity_id
_entity_poly.type
_entity_poly.pdbx_seq_one_letter_code
_entity_poly.pdbx_strand_id
1 'polypeptide(L)'
;ERLTAEQMDEQRMQNVAYQYLCRLEEAKRWMEACLEEDLPAPTELEETLRNGVLLAKLGHRFAPTLVPLKKIYDPEQLRYTAQGLQFRHTDNINHWRSAVTSLGLPQIFQPETTDV
;
A
#
# COMPACT_ATOMS: atom_id res chain seq x y z
N GLU A 1 33.72 25.62 2.66
CA GLU A 1 33.05 26.54 1.72
C GLU A 1 31.55 26.52 1.99
N ARG A 2 30.81 27.62 1.77
CA ARG A 2 29.34 27.63 1.92
C ARG A 2 28.72 26.97 0.69
N LEU A 3 27.80 26.03 0.90
CA LEU A 3 27.02 25.40 -0.17
C LEU A 3 26.20 26.47 -0.92
N THR A 4 26.06 26.31 -2.23
CA THR A 4 25.17 27.17 -3.03
C THR A 4 23.71 26.88 -2.68
N ALA A 5 22.81 27.80 -3.03
CA ALA A 5 21.36 27.61 -2.81
C ALA A 5 20.83 26.34 -3.51
N GLU A 6 21.31 26.07 -4.72
CA GLU A 6 20.95 24.87 -5.51
C GLU A 6 21.41 23.59 -4.80
N GLN A 7 22.65 23.54 -4.30
CA GLN A 7 23.17 22.38 -3.56
C GLN A 7 22.42 22.12 -2.25
N MET A 8 21.99 23.19 -1.55
CA MET A 8 21.16 23.05 -0.35
C MET A 8 19.78 22.47 -0.68
N ASP A 9 19.19 22.85 -1.83
CA ASP A 9 17.90 22.32 -2.26
C ASP A 9 17.98 20.86 -2.71
N GLU A 10 19.04 20.48 -3.44
CA GLU A 10 19.32 19.09 -3.80
C GLU A 10 19.47 18.19 -2.57
N GLN A 11 20.26 18.63 -1.59
CA GLN A 11 20.43 17.87 -0.33
C GLN A 11 19.10 17.72 0.42
N ARG A 12 18.25 18.76 0.41
CA ARG A 12 16.93 18.71 1.01
C ARG A 12 16.04 17.68 0.30
N MET A 13 16.01 17.69 -1.02
CA MET A 13 15.24 16.73 -1.82
C MET A 13 15.72 15.28 -1.59
N GLN A 14 17.03 15.05 -1.55
CA GLN A 14 17.60 13.74 -1.23
C GLN A 14 17.19 13.24 0.16
N ASN A 15 17.20 14.13 1.16
CA ASN A 15 16.79 13.77 2.52
C ASN A 15 15.30 13.39 2.59
N VAL A 16 14.44 14.08 1.84
CA VAL A 16 13.00 13.74 1.76
C VAL A 16 12.79 12.39 1.10
N ALA A 17 13.47 12.13 -0.03
CA ALA A 17 13.39 10.85 -0.72
C ALA A 17 13.88 9.69 0.15
N TYR A 18 15.00 9.89 0.87
CA TYR A 18 15.53 8.91 1.80
C TYR A 18 14.53 8.59 2.93
N GLN A 19 13.96 9.61 3.56
CA GLN A 19 12.96 9.41 4.61
C GLN A 19 11.73 8.66 4.09
N TYR A 20 11.27 8.97 2.87
CA TYR A 20 10.16 8.27 2.24
C TYR A 20 10.46 6.78 2.05
N LEU A 21 11.64 6.45 1.51
CA LEU A 21 12.06 5.06 1.33
C LEU A 21 12.15 4.31 2.66
N CYS A 22 12.61 4.96 3.74
CA CYS A 22 12.58 4.36 5.08
C CYS A 22 11.14 4.06 5.53
N ARG A 23 10.17 4.96 5.27
CA ARG A 23 8.76 4.71 5.59
C ARG A 23 8.17 3.57 4.77
N LEU A 24 8.55 3.44 3.50
CA LEU A 24 8.15 2.29 2.68
C LEU A 24 8.71 0.98 3.22
N GLU A 25 9.97 0.95 3.65
CA GLU A 25 10.57 -0.22 4.30
C GLU A 25 9.88 -0.59 5.63
N GLU A 26 9.55 0.41 6.45
CA GLU A 26 8.79 0.20 7.70
C GLU A 26 7.40 -0.38 7.41
N ALA A 27 6.68 0.20 6.45
CA ALA A 27 5.36 -0.26 6.03
C ALA A 27 5.43 -1.69 5.49
N LYS A 28 6.41 -1.97 4.61
CA LYS A 28 6.67 -3.31 4.07
C LYS A 28 6.81 -4.33 5.19
N ARG A 29 7.74 -4.12 6.13
CA ARG A 29 8.01 -5.07 7.22
C ARG A 29 6.79 -5.30 8.10
N TRP A 30 6.01 -4.26 8.36
CA TRP A 30 4.76 -4.38 9.11
C TRP A 30 3.72 -5.23 8.36
N MET A 31 3.59 -5.02 7.04
CA MET A 31 2.69 -5.82 6.20
C MET A 31 3.12 -7.28 6.15
N GLU A 32 4.41 -7.56 5.94
CA GLU A 32 4.98 -8.93 5.94
C GLU A 32 4.68 -9.63 7.27
N ALA A 33 4.89 -8.94 8.40
CA ALA A 33 4.61 -9.49 9.73
C ALA A 33 3.11 -9.76 9.96
N CYS A 34 2.23 -8.97 9.36
CA CYS A 34 0.78 -9.13 9.50
C CYS A 34 0.20 -10.22 8.60
N LEU A 35 0.74 -10.35 7.38
CA LEU A 35 0.29 -11.27 6.34
C LEU A 35 1.02 -12.61 6.36
N GLU A 36 2.19 -12.69 6.99
CA GLU A 36 3.05 -13.88 7.01
C GLU A 36 3.49 -14.29 5.57
N GLU A 37 3.67 -13.29 4.70
CA GLU A 37 4.07 -13.40 3.30
C GLU A 37 5.22 -12.41 3.00
N ASP A 38 6.19 -12.79 2.17
CA ASP A 38 7.26 -11.89 1.72
C ASP A 38 6.74 -10.90 0.66
N LEU A 39 7.08 -9.62 0.81
CA LEU A 39 6.73 -8.56 -0.14
C LEU A 39 7.94 -8.14 -1.01
N PRO A 40 7.70 -7.56 -2.20
CA PRO A 40 8.76 -7.10 -3.10
C PRO A 40 9.59 -5.96 -2.49
N ALA A 41 10.58 -5.45 -3.22
CA ALA A 41 11.45 -4.39 -2.73
C ALA A 41 10.64 -3.13 -2.34
N PRO A 42 11.09 -2.31 -1.37
CA PRO A 42 10.39 -1.07 -0.99
C PRO A 42 10.14 -0.13 -2.18
N THR A 43 11.05 -0.13 -3.15
CA THR A 43 10.93 0.65 -4.40
C THR A 43 9.81 0.19 -5.32
N GLU A 44 9.29 -1.02 -5.12
CA GLU A 44 8.22 -1.63 -5.91
C GLU A 44 6.92 -1.77 -5.09
N LEU A 45 6.97 -1.42 -3.80
CA LEU A 45 5.85 -1.60 -2.87
C LEU A 45 4.61 -0.83 -3.33
N GLU A 46 4.78 0.43 -3.73
CA GLU A 46 3.68 1.29 -4.19
C GLU A 46 2.95 0.68 -5.39
N GLU A 47 3.69 0.19 -6.39
CA GLU A 47 3.09 -0.45 -7.56
C GLU A 47 2.39 -1.77 -7.19
N THR A 48 2.91 -2.50 -6.21
CA THR A 48 2.30 -3.76 -5.74
C THR A 48 0.98 -3.51 -5.00
N LEU A 49 0.82 -2.36 -4.34
CA LEU A 49 -0.40 -2.01 -3.61
C LEU A 49 -1.54 -1.55 -4.52
N ARG A 50 -1.26 -1.14 -5.77
CA ARG A 50 -2.24 -0.60 -6.73
C ARG A 50 -3.42 -1.52 -7.02
N ASN A 51 -3.19 -2.82 -7.07
CA ASN A 51 -4.27 -3.79 -7.32
C ASN A 51 -5.14 -4.05 -6.07
N GLY A 52 -4.78 -3.48 -4.93
CA GLY A 52 -5.48 -3.57 -3.66
C GLY A 52 -5.49 -4.97 -3.03
N VAL A 53 -4.89 -6.00 -3.64
CA VAL A 53 -4.96 -7.38 -3.16
C VAL A 53 -4.35 -7.49 -1.77
N LEU A 54 -3.14 -6.95 -1.57
CA LEU A 54 -2.46 -6.95 -0.27
C LEU A 54 -3.24 -6.12 0.77
N LEU A 55 -3.82 -4.99 0.37
CA LEU A 55 -4.67 -4.18 1.25
C LEU A 55 -5.92 -4.95 1.68
N ALA A 56 -6.57 -5.65 0.76
CA ALA A 56 -7.74 -6.48 1.08
C ALA A 56 -7.36 -7.67 1.98
N LYS A 57 -6.18 -8.28 1.79
CA LYS A 57 -5.66 -9.30 2.70
C LYS A 57 -5.43 -8.75 4.11
N LEU A 58 -4.88 -7.53 4.26
CA LEU A 58 -4.79 -6.86 5.55
C LEU A 58 -6.17 -6.58 6.14
N GLY A 59 -7.11 -6.11 5.32
CA GLY A 59 -8.51 -5.92 5.72
C GLY A 59 -9.13 -7.22 6.25
N HIS A 60 -8.85 -8.35 5.60
CA HIS A 60 -9.25 -9.68 6.07
C HIS A 60 -8.59 -10.05 7.40
N ARG A 61 -7.29 -9.77 7.57
CA ARG A 61 -6.54 -10.09 8.79
C ARG A 61 -7.14 -9.43 10.03
N PHE A 62 -7.59 -8.19 9.92
CA PHE A 62 -8.15 -7.43 11.05
C PHE A 62 -9.68 -7.47 11.14
N ALA A 63 -10.40 -7.64 10.02
CA ALA A 63 -11.86 -7.69 9.96
C ALA A 63 -12.35 -8.84 9.04
N PRO A 64 -12.09 -10.11 9.39
CA PRO A 64 -12.33 -11.26 8.50
C PRO A 64 -13.81 -11.45 8.14
N THR A 65 -14.72 -11.04 9.02
CA THR A 65 -16.18 -11.06 8.81
C THR A 65 -16.62 -10.06 7.74
N LEU A 66 -15.94 -8.91 7.65
CA LEU A 66 -16.30 -7.84 6.71
C LEU A 66 -15.64 -8.07 5.34
N VAL A 67 -14.40 -8.54 5.34
CA VAL A 67 -13.62 -8.85 4.14
C VAL A 67 -13.29 -10.34 4.11
N PRO A 68 -14.22 -11.23 3.72
CA PRO A 68 -13.90 -12.63 3.49
C PRO A 68 -12.92 -12.79 2.32
N LEU A 69 -11.97 -13.72 2.42
CA LEU A 69 -11.01 -14.02 1.34
C LEU A 69 -11.67 -14.27 -0.03
N LYS A 70 -12.85 -14.90 -0.03
CA LYS A 70 -13.63 -15.19 -1.25
C LYS A 70 -14.11 -13.94 -2.00
N LYS A 71 -14.13 -12.78 -1.35
CA LYS A 71 -14.50 -11.50 -1.97
C LYS A 71 -13.30 -10.78 -2.59
N ILE A 72 -12.08 -11.16 -2.22
CA ILE A 72 -10.87 -10.57 -2.78
C ILE A 72 -10.78 -10.97 -4.24
N TYR A 73 -10.70 -9.98 -5.12
CA TYR A 73 -10.52 -10.19 -6.54
C TYR A 73 -9.04 -10.44 -6.86
N ASP A 74 -8.78 -11.44 -7.70
CA ASP A 74 -7.43 -11.85 -8.12
C ASP A 74 -6.45 -12.09 -6.95
N PRO A 75 -6.80 -12.96 -5.98
CA PRO A 75 -5.97 -13.14 -4.76
C PRO A 75 -4.56 -13.67 -5.05
N GLU A 76 -4.37 -14.42 -6.14
CA GLU A 76 -3.06 -14.88 -6.63
C GLU A 76 -2.38 -13.90 -7.60
N GLN A 77 -2.99 -12.74 -7.89
CA GLN A 77 -2.47 -11.70 -8.78
C GLN A 77 -2.17 -12.16 -10.23
N LEU A 78 -2.70 -13.31 -10.65
CA LEU A 78 -2.44 -13.90 -11.97
C LEU A 78 -2.97 -13.00 -13.10
N ARG A 79 -4.10 -12.34 -12.89
CA ARG A 79 -4.67 -11.43 -13.89
C ARG A 79 -3.91 -10.12 -13.93
N TYR A 80 -3.50 -9.61 -12.78
CA TYR A 80 -2.65 -8.43 -12.69
C TYR A 80 -1.31 -8.64 -13.40
N THR A 81 -0.63 -9.77 -13.19
CA THR A 81 0.62 -10.09 -13.89
C THR A 81 0.41 -10.26 -15.40
N ALA A 82 -0.72 -10.84 -15.83
CA ALA A 82 -0.96 -11.11 -17.25
C ALA A 82 -1.49 -9.91 -18.05
N GLN A 83 -2.30 -9.05 -17.44
CA GLN A 83 -3.08 -8.01 -18.15
C GLN A 83 -3.04 -6.64 -17.46
N GLY A 84 -2.32 -6.51 -16.34
CA GLY A 84 -2.24 -5.29 -15.57
C GLY A 84 -3.51 -4.97 -14.77
N LEU A 85 -3.62 -3.70 -14.36
CA LEU A 85 -4.70 -3.23 -13.50
C LEU A 85 -6.04 -3.22 -14.23
N GLN A 86 -7.00 -3.97 -13.69
CA GLN A 86 -8.41 -3.98 -14.11
C GLN A 86 -9.28 -3.21 -13.13
N PHE A 87 -10.35 -2.56 -13.62
CA PHE A 87 -11.28 -1.79 -12.77
C PHE A 87 -11.78 -2.57 -11.54
N ARG A 88 -12.01 -3.88 -11.67
CA ARG A 88 -12.48 -4.72 -10.57
C ARG A 88 -11.50 -4.83 -9.38
N HIS A 89 -10.21 -4.52 -9.57
CA HIS A 89 -9.25 -4.42 -8.47
C HIS A 89 -9.58 -3.29 -7.48
N THR A 90 -10.31 -2.26 -7.93
CA THR A 90 -10.77 -1.19 -7.04
C THR A 90 -11.68 -1.70 -5.91
N ASP A 91 -12.39 -2.82 -6.13
CA ASP A 91 -13.18 -3.48 -5.09
C ASP A 91 -12.31 -3.92 -3.90
N ASN A 92 -11.07 -4.36 -4.15
CA ASN A 92 -10.14 -4.76 -3.10
C ASN A 92 -9.79 -3.58 -2.17
N ILE A 93 -9.55 -2.40 -2.75
CA ILE A 93 -9.28 -1.16 -2.00
C ILE A 93 -10.51 -0.76 -1.19
N ASN A 94 -11.71 -0.84 -1.79
CA ASN A 94 -12.96 -0.54 -1.10
C ASN A 94 -13.23 -1.48 0.08
N HIS A 95 -12.89 -2.77 -0.05
CA HIS A 95 -12.97 -3.74 1.02
C HIS A 95 -12.04 -3.39 2.19
N TRP A 96 -10.78 -3.06 1.90
CA TRP A 96 -9.85 -2.58 2.91
C TRP A 96 -10.33 -1.31 3.60
N ARG A 97 -10.82 -0.32 2.84
CA ARG A 97 -11.35 0.94 3.40
C ARG A 97 -12.52 0.69 4.35
N SER A 98 -13.40 -0.25 4.00
CA SER A 98 -14.50 -0.68 4.85
C SER A 98 -14.00 -1.33 6.14
N ALA A 99 -12.97 -2.18 6.05
CA ALA A 99 -12.32 -2.79 7.21
C ALA A 99 -11.75 -1.75 8.17
N VAL A 100 -10.89 -0.84 7.69
CA VAL A 100 -10.27 0.17 8.57
C VAL A 100 -11.30 1.15 9.16
N THR A 101 -12.37 1.47 8.42
CA THR A 101 -13.49 2.25 8.96
C THR A 101 -14.18 1.51 10.10
N SER A 102 -14.43 0.20 9.96
CA SER A 102 -15.05 -0.61 11.02
C SER A 102 -14.18 -0.75 12.27
N LEU A 103 -12.85 -0.66 12.11
CA LEU A 103 -11.88 -0.67 13.20
C LEU A 103 -11.73 0.71 13.88
N GLY A 104 -12.40 1.75 13.36
CA GLY A 104 -12.39 3.08 13.93
C GLY A 104 -11.21 3.96 13.47
N LEU A 105 -10.51 3.62 12.38
CA LEU A 105 -9.48 4.49 11.82
C LEU A 105 -10.13 5.78 11.28
N PRO A 106 -9.73 6.99 11.74
CA PRO A 106 -10.30 8.24 11.25
C PRO A 106 -10.15 8.42 9.74
N GLN A 107 -11.16 9.01 9.09
CA GLN A 107 -11.19 9.20 7.64
C GLN A 107 -10.01 10.02 7.09
N ILE A 108 -9.43 10.91 7.90
CA ILE A 108 -8.26 11.71 7.52
C ILE A 108 -7.00 10.85 7.20
N PHE A 109 -6.98 9.60 7.66
CA PHE A 109 -5.89 8.65 7.39
C PHE A 109 -6.25 7.63 6.30
N GLN A 110 -7.44 7.73 5.72
CA GLN A 110 -7.92 6.79 4.71
C GLN A 110 -7.77 7.43 3.32
N PRO A 111 -6.92 6.90 2.44
CA PRO A 111 -6.83 7.38 1.07
C PRO A 111 -8.11 7.07 0.29
N GLU A 112 -8.34 7.83 -0.78
CA GLU A 112 -9.33 7.49 -1.79
C GLU A 112 -8.79 6.41 -2.73
N THR A 113 -9.68 5.71 -3.41
CA THR A 113 -9.32 4.64 -4.35
C THR A 113 -8.46 5.15 -5.52
N THR A 114 -8.54 6.44 -5.85
CA THR A 114 -7.73 7.09 -6.89
C THR A 114 -6.33 7.49 -6.42
N ASP A 115 -6.08 7.53 -5.11
CA ASP A 115 -4.78 7.89 -4.54
C ASP A 115 -3.81 6.69 -4.50
N VAL A 116 -4.36 5.48 -4.59
CA VAL A 116 -3.64 4.19 -4.56
C VAL A 116 -3.36 3.73 -5.99
#